data_AF-A6P1X3-F1
#
_entry.id   AF-A6P1X3-F1
#
_cell.length_a   1.000
_cell.length_b   1.000
_cell.length_c   1.000
_cell.angle_alpha   90.00
_cell.angle_beta   90.00
_cell.angle_gamma   90.00
#
_symmetry.space_group_name_H-M   'P 1'
#
loop_
_entity.id
_entity.type
_entity.pdbx_description
1 polymer ?
#
loop_
_entity_poly.entity_id
_entity_poly.type
_entity_poly.pdbx_seq_one_letter_code
_entity_poly.pdbx_strand_id
1 'polypeptide(L)'
;MMKCDIILDLLPLYCDGLCSEASKQEIEAHVAQCQECRACLAEMKEDAPVPSLSQESETEARVLQGVKKKFSRGRRRAVLIAVAVMLIFSIVLAGAADVPQPISYTDGLVTAELAVDEVIDLYYHGGSYDSFHGFSREVNGRNAVFLYFDRTLRSDVMPDREGHLCIGNGLLTDFETATYQVDRQVDAVYYLVGDYLELPGLAQAEFEQAVADAVLLWER
;
A
#
# COMPACT_ATOMS: atom_id res chain seq x y z
N MET A 1 54.41 -54.42 23.02
CA MET A 1 54.05 -54.06 24.41
C MET A 1 54.83 -52.81 24.77
N MET A 2 54.15 -51.66 24.81
CA MET A 2 54.78 -50.38 25.17
C MET A 2 55.29 -50.42 26.61
N LYS A 3 56.44 -49.77 26.85
CA LYS A 3 57.02 -49.66 28.19
C LYS A 3 56.22 -48.67 29.02
N CYS A 4 56.07 -48.93 30.32
CA CYS A 4 55.33 -48.08 31.25
C CYS A 4 55.81 -46.62 31.20
N ASP A 5 57.12 -46.38 31.08
CA ASP A 5 57.70 -45.03 30.99
C ASP A 5 57.12 -44.21 29.83
N ILE A 6 56.91 -44.84 28.67
CA ILE A 6 56.35 -44.19 27.49
C ILE A 6 54.86 -43.90 27.69
N ILE A 7 54.14 -44.78 28.38
CA ILE A 7 52.73 -44.58 28.69
C ILE A 7 52.56 -43.40 29.64
N LEU A 8 53.36 -43.33 30.69
CA LEU A 8 53.36 -42.22 31.66
C LEU A 8 53.63 -40.87 30.99
N ASP A 9 54.59 -40.80 30.06
CA ASP A 9 54.87 -39.58 29.28
C ASP A 9 53.69 -39.15 28.39
N LEU A 10 52.90 -40.11 27.92
CA LEU A 10 51.74 -39.87 27.05
C LEU A 10 50.43 -39.66 27.81
N LEU A 11 50.34 -40.02 29.10
CA LEU A 11 49.14 -39.85 29.92
C LEU A 11 48.63 -38.39 30.01
N PRO A 12 49.49 -37.37 30.19
CA PRO A 12 49.04 -35.97 30.17
C PRO A 12 48.39 -35.61 28.82
N LEU A 13 49.03 -35.96 27.71
CA LEU A 13 48.53 -35.68 26.35
C LEU A 13 47.24 -36.46 26.05
N TYR A 14 47.08 -37.65 26.62
CA TYR A 14 45.86 -38.44 26.54
C TYR A 14 44.72 -37.76 27.30
N CYS A 15 44.98 -37.24 28.51
CA CYS A 15 43.99 -36.48 29.29
C CYS A 15 43.58 -35.18 28.58
N ASP A 16 44.52 -34.52 27.89
CA ASP A 16 44.28 -33.31 27.09
C ASP A 16 43.60 -33.61 25.73
N GLY A 17 43.39 -34.88 25.37
CA GLY A 17 42.73 -35.30 24.13
C GLY A 17 43.58 -35.12 22.86
N LEU A 18 44.88 -34.88 22.99
CA LEU A 18 45.81 -34.55 21.90
C LEU A 18 46.49 -35.78 21.29
N CYS A 19 46.24 -36.98 21.82
CA CYS A 19 46.76 -38.23 21.25
C CYS A 19 46.00 -38.64 19.98
N SER A 20 46.73 -39.25 19.03
CA SER A 20 46.12 -39.92 17.88
C SER A 20 45.33 -41.16 18.31
N GLU A 21 44.32 -41.57 17.53
CA GLU A 21 43.48 -42.75 17.85
C GLU A 21 44.29 -44.05 17.99
N ALA A 22 45.35 -44.22 17.19
CA ALA A 22 46.25 -45.37 17.32
C ALA A 22 47.00 -45.38 18.66
N SER A 23 47.45 -44.21 19.12
CA SER A 23 48.13 -44.07 20.42
C SER A 23 47.15 -44.29 21.59
N LYS A 24 45.90 -43.83 21.47
CA LYS A 24 44.86 -44.02 22.50
C LYS A 24 44.56 -45.50 22.74
N GLN A 25 44.38 -46.28 21.68
CA GLN A 25 44.10 -47.71 21.79
C GLN A 25 45.23 -48.48 22.48
N GLU A 26 46.48 -48.14 22.18
CA GLU A 26 47.65 -48.74 22.83
C GLU A 26 47.75 -48.37 24.31
N ILE A 27 47.45 -47.10 24.67
CA ILE A 27 47.42 -46.63 26.06
C ILE A 27 46.32 -47.34 26.86
N GLU A 28 45.11 -47.45 26.30
CA GLU A 28 43.98 -48.12 26.95
C GLU A 28 44.23 -49.62 27.16
N ALA A 29 44.80 -50.29 26.15
CA ALA A 29 45.20 -51.69 26.25
C ALA A 29 46.24 -51.92 27.36
N HIS A 30 47.19 -50.98 27.51
CA HIS A 30 48.22 -51.05 28.55
C HIS A 30 47.66 -50.75 29.95
N VAL A 31 46.86 -49.70 30.13
CA VAL A 31 46.23 -49.33 31.42
C VAL A 31 45.24 -50.41 31.91
N ALA A 32 44.65 -51.16 30.99
CA ALA A 32 43.82 -52.32 31.32
C ALA A 32 44.62 -53.46 31.99
N GLN A 33 45.93 -53.54 31.72
CA GLN A 33 46.80 -54.64 32.19
C GLN A 33 47.84 -54.19 33.24
N CYS A 34 48.11 -52.88 33.36
CA CYS A 34 49.08 -52.31 34.28
C CYS A 34 48.42 -51.48 35.39
N GLN A 35 48.60 -51.91 36.64
CA GLN A 35 47.98 -51.27 37.81
C GLN A 35 48.61 -49.91 38.15
N GLU A 36 49.90 -49.74 37.90
CA GLU A 36 50.62 -48.48 38.15
C GLU A 36 50.16 -47.36 37.21
N CYS A 37 50.08 -47.65 35.91
CA CYS A 37 49.60 -46.68 34.92
C CYS A 37 48.12 -46.32 35.13
N ARG A 38 47.32 -47.26 35.66
CA ARG A 38 45.92 -47.01 36.03
C ARG A 38 45.79 -46.07 37.22
N ALA A 39 46.62 -46.25 38.25
CA ALA A 39 46.62 -45.39 39.42
C ALA A 39 47.02 -43.96 39.03
N CYS A 40 48.07 -43.81 38.22
CA CYS A 40 48.52 -42.51 37.73
C CYS A 40 47.44 -41.79 36.89
N LEU A 41 46.76 -42.50 35.98
CA LEU A 41 45.65 -41.92 35.20
C LEU A 41 44.44 -41.53 36.07
N ALA A 42 44.20 -42.24 37.18
CA ALA A 42 43.13 -41.89 38.12
C ALA A 42 43.47 -40.63 38.92
N GLU A 43 44.69 -40.51 39.41
CA GLU A 43 45.19 -39.33 40.13
C GLU A 43 45.13 -38.07 39.25
N MET A 44 45.56 -38.16 37.99
CA MET A 44 45.50 -37.05 37.03
C MET A 44 44.08 -36.63 36.66
N LYS A 45 43.09 -37.54 36.78
CA LYS A 45 41.67 -37.23 36.58
C LYS A 45 41.00 -36.66 37.83
N GLU A 46 41.51 -36.92 39.03
CA GLU A 46 41.02 -36.30 40.26
C GLU A 46 41.50 -34.85 40.43
N ASP A 47 42.70 -34.51 39.93
CA ASP A 47 43.30 -33.17 40.08
C ASP A 47 42.85 -32.16 39.00
N ALA A 48 42.03 -32.60 38.04
CA ALA A 48 41.35 -31.73 37.08
C ALA A 48 39.94 -31.41 37.61
N PRO A 49 39.65 -30.17 38.04
CA PRO A 49 38.27 -29.78 38.30
C PRO A 49 37.54 -29.76 36.95
N VAL A 50 36.88 -30.86 36.61
CA VAL A 50 35.99 -30.93 35.45
C VAL A 50 34.82 -29.99 35.74
N PRO A 51 34.68 -28.83 35.08
CA PRO A 51 33.39 -28.16 35.09
C PRO A 51 32.51 -29.06 34.22
N SER A 52 31.53 -29.70 34.82
CA SER A 52 30.48 -30.40 34.10
C SER A 52 29.74 -29.41 33.19
N LEU A 53 30.22 -29.27 31.95
CA LEU A 53 29.59 -28.53 30.85
C LEU A 53 28.36 -29.29 30.32
N SER A 54 27.41 -29.64 31.18
CA SER A 54 26.28 -30.47 30.77
C SER A 54 25.03 -30.23 31.61
N GLN A 55 24.44 -29.04 31.48
CA GLN A 55 22.97 -28.82 31.46
C GLN A 55 22.62 -27.32 31.47
N GLU A 56 23.44 -26.48 32.11
CA GLU A 56 23.16 -25.04 32.23
C GLU A 56 23.37 -24.30 30.90
N SER A 57 24.41 -24.63 30.12
CA SER A 57 24.64 -24.01 28.81
C SER A 57 23.60 -24.37 27.75
N GLU A 58 23.06 -25.60 27.76
CA GLU A 58 21.98 -26.02 26.86
C GLU A 58 20.62 -25.42 27.26
N THR A 59 20.36 -25.26 28.56
CA THR A 59 19.14 -24.59 29.03
C THR A 59 19.20 -23.09 28.80
N GLU A 60 20.34 -22.43 29.03
CA GLU A 60 20.54 -21.02 28.68
C GLU A 60 20.47 -20.79 27.16
N ALA A 61 21.09 -21.65 26.35
CA ALA A 61 21.01 -21.55 24.89
C ALA A 61 19.58 -21.80 24.36
N ARG A 62 18.82 -22.75 24.93
CA ARG A 62 17.41 -23.00 24.57
C ARG A 62 16.47 -21.90 25.07
N VAL A 63 16.72 -21.32 26.24
CA VAL A 63 15.97 -20.18 26.77
C VAL A 63 16.26 -18.93 25.92
N LEU A 64 17.51 -18.66 25.58
CA LEU A 64 17.89 -17.55 24.69
C LEU A 64 17.37 -17.73 23.26
N GLN A 65 17.37 -18.95 22.72
CA GLN A 65 16.75 -19.24 21.42
C GLN A 65 15.22 -19.13 21.48
N GLY A 66 14.58 -19.60 22.55
CA GLY A 66 13.14 -19.47 22.80
C GLY A 66 12.72 -18.01 22.92
N VAL A 67 13.48 -17.20 23.66
CA VAL A 67 13.26 -15.76 23.81
C VAL A 67 13.51 -15.02 22.51
N LYS A 68 14.61 -15.28 21.77
CA LYS A 68 14.84 -14.70 20.42
C LYS A 68 13.74 -15.05 19.43
N LYS A 69 13.21 -16.28 19.46
CA LYS A 69 12.13 -16.74 18.56
C LYS A 69 10.77 -16.15 18.95
N LYS A 70 10.51 -15.93 20.25
CA LYS A 70 9.29 -15.27 20.76
C LYS A 70 9.33 -13.75 20.54
N PHE A 71 10.49 -13.12 20.72
CA PHE A 71 10.73 -11.69 20.50
C PHE A 71 10.72 -11.34 19.01
N SER A 72 11.28 -12.19 18.14
CA SER A 72 11.17 -12.03 16.68
C SER A 72 9.75 -12.27 16.16
N ARG A 73 8.98 -13.20 16.73
CA ARG A 73 7.55 -13.38 16.41
C ARG A 73 6.72 -12.19 16.88
N GLY A 74 6.98 -11.63 18.06
CA GLY A 74 6.35 -10.41 18.55
C GLY A 74 6.67 -9.21 17.67
N ARG A 75 7.94 -9.02 17.31
CA ARG A 75 8.39 -7.96 16.40
C ARG A 75 7.84 -8.12 14.98
N ARG A 76 7.77 -9.34 14.45
CA ARG A 76 7.13 -9.63 13.16
C ARG A 76 5.63 -9.34 13.19
N ARG A 77 4.92 -9.68 14.27
CA ARG A 77 3.51 -9.32 14.45
C ARG A 77 3.32 -7.81 14.52
N ALA A 78 4.16 -7.09 15.28
CA ALA A 78 4.12 -5.64 15.34
C ALA A 78 4.37 -4.99 13.96
N VAL A 79 5.35 -5.49 13.20
CA VAL A 79 5.61 -5.03 11.82
C VAL A 79 4.43 -5.32 10.90
N LEU A 80 3.85 -6.52 10.97
CA LEU A 80 2.67 -6.87 10.16
C LEU A 80 1.47 -5.98 10.49
N ILE A 81 1.23 -5.70 11.78
CA ILE A 81 0.17 -4.78 12.20
C ILE A 81 0.46 -3.36 11.68
N ALA A 82 1.69 -2.87 11.81
CA ALA A 82 2.07 -1.55 11.32
C ALA A 82 1.91 -1.43 9.80
N VAL A 83 2.30 -2.46 9.04
CA VAL A 83 2.09 -2.52 7.58
C VAL A 83 0.61 -2.56 7.25
N ALA A 84 -0.19 -3.38 7.95
CA ALA A 84 -1.63 -3.44 7.73
C ALA A 84 -2.31 -2.10 8.03
N VAL A 85 -1.94 -1.42 9.12
CA VAL A 85 -2.44 -0.09 9.47
C VAL A 85 -2.03 0.94 8.42
N MET A 86 -0.77 0.93 7.96
CA MET A 86 -0.34 1.82 6.87
C MET A 86 -1.13 1.54 5.59
N LEU A 87 -1.33 0.28 5.21
CA LEU A 87 -2.12 -0.07 4.02
C LEU A 87 -3.56 0.41 4.13
N ILE A 88 -4.22 0.17 5.27
CA ILE A 88 -5.58 0.64 5.53
C ILE A 88 -5.63 2.17 5.44
N PHE A 89 -4.68 2.86 6.08
CA PHE A 89 -4.60 4.32 6.04
C PHE A 89 -4.40 4.84 4.61
N SER A 90 -3.51 4.23 3.83
CA SER A 90 -3.30 4.58 2.43
C SER A 90 -4.56 4.39 1.58
N ILE A 91 -5.30 3.30 1.80
CA ILE A 91 -6.56 3.03 1.08
C ILE A 91 -7.61 4.09 1.45
N VAL A 92 -7.76 4.42 2.73
CA VAL A 92 -8.69 5.44 3.19
C VAL A 92 -8.33 6.81 2.62
N LEU A 93 -7.03 7.16 2.62
CA LEU A 93 -6.56 8.43 2.08
C LEU A 93 -6.77 8.54 0.56
N ALA A 94 -6.51 7.46 -0.18
CA ALA A 94 -6.79 7.39 -1.60
C ALA A 94 -8.28 7.52 -1.88
N GLY A 95 -9.13 6.75 -1.17
CA GLY A 95 -10.58 6.83 -1.33
C GLY A 95 -11.14 8.20 -1.00
N ALA A 96 -10.62 8.88 0.03
CA ALA A 96 -11.00 10.25 0.34
C ALA A 96 -10.54 11.25 -0.73
N ALA A 97 -9.41 10.96 -1.40
CA ALA A 97 -8.88 11.81 -2.46
C ALA A 97 -9.66 11.72 -3.76
N ASP A 98 -10.34 10.60 -4.03
CA ASP A 98 -11.17 10.36 -5.23
C ASP A 98 -12.67 10.73 -5.00
N VAL A 99 -13.03 11.39 -3.89
CA VAL A 99 -14.43 11.83 -3.67
C VAL A 99 -14.72 13.07 -4.55
N PRO A 100 -15.71 13.01 -5.47
CA PRO A 100 -16.06 14.15 -6.32
C PRO A 100 -16.67 15.29 -5.51
N GLN A 101 -16.21 16.51 -5.75
CA GLN A 101 -16.72 17.74 -5.18
C GLN A 101 -17.20 18.68 -6.30
N PRO A 102 -18.47 19.11 -6.28
CA PRO A 102 -18.99 19.99 -7.32
C PRO A 102 -18.32 21.36 -7.28
N ILE A 103 -17.98 21.89 -8.46
CA ILE A 103 -17.42 23.22 -8.62
C ILE A 103 -18.58 24.20 -8.75
N SER A 104 -18.65 25.16 -7.82
CA SER A 104 -19.65 26.23 -7.88
C SER A 104 -19.32 27.21 -8.99
N TYR A 105 -20.33 27.74 -9.66
CA TYR A 105 -20.12 28.72 -10.73
C TYR A 105 -19.53 30.02 -10.18
N THR A 106 -18.60 30.60 -10.92
CA THR A 106 -18.09 31.96 -10.74
C THR A 106 -17.99 32.66 -12.09
N ASP A 107 -18.15 33.97 -12.14
CA ASP A 107 -18.06 34.73 -13.39
C ASP A 107 -16.75 34.45 -14.13
N GLY A 108 -16.86 34.07 -15.40
CA GLY A 108 -15.71 33.72 -16.25
C GLY A 108 -15.19 32.29 -16.07
N LEU A 109 -15.82 31.45 -15.24
CA LEU A 109 -15.44 30.04 -15.07
C LEU A 109 -15.56 29.26 -16.38
N VAL A 110 -16.63 29.52 -17.14
CA VAL A 110 -16.90 28.89 -18.43
C VAL A 110 -17.28 29.97 -19.44
N THR A 111 -16.66 29.92 -20.61
CA THR A 111 -17.03 30.74 -21.77
C THR A 111 -17.54 29.84 -22.88
N ALA A 112 -18.60 30.26 -23.56
CA ALA A 112 -19.23 29.48 -24.61
C ALA A 112 -19.22 30.23 -25.94
N GLU A 113 -18.86 29.55 -27.03
CA GLU A 113 -18.81 30.10 -28.38
C GLU A 113 -19.49 29.15 -29.37
N LEU A 114 -20.20 29.69 -30.36
CA LEU A 114 -20.75 28.88 -31.46
C LEU A 114 -19.73 28.85 -32.60
N ALA A 115 -19.21 27.66 -32.90
CA ALA A 115 -18.28 27.44 -34.00
C ALA A 115 -18.99 27.46 -35.38
N VAL A 116 -18.18 27.59 -36.43
CA VAL A 116 -18.65 27.69 -37.82
C VAL A 116 -19.38 26.42 -38.29
N ASP A 117 -19.08 25.28 -37.70
CA ASP A 117 -19.69 23.97 -37.97
C ASP A 117 -20.93 23.69 -37.11
N GLU A 118 -21.50 24.73 -36.49
CA GLU A 118 -22.67 24.66 -35.59
C GLU A 118 -22.45 23.87 -34.29
N VAL A 119 -21.20 23.59 -33.94
CA VAL A 119 -20.83 23.03 -32.63
C VAL A 119 -20.71 24.17 -31.61
N ILE A 120 -21.22 23.98 -30.40
CA ILE A 120 -21.02 24.93 -29.30
C ILE A 120 -19.77 24.49 -28.54
N ASP A 121 -18.74 25.32 -28.55
CA ASP A 121 -17.51 25.13 -27.79
C ASP A 121 -17.63 25.80 -26.42
N LEU A 122 -17.25 25.06 -25.38
CA LEU A 122 -17.25 25.48 -23.99
C LEU A 122 -15.82 25.41 -23.46
N TYR A 123 -15.27 26.54 -23.07
CA TYR A 123 -13.92 26.63 -22.49
C TYR A 123 -14.01 26.83 -20.98
N TYR A 124 -13.41 25.91 -20.24
CA TYR A 124 -13.34 25.92 -18.78
C TYR A 124 -12.02 26.55 -18.30
N HIS A 125 -12.13 27.55 -17.41
CA HIS A 125 -11.02 28.37 -16.92
C HIS A 125 -10.74 28.18 -15.42
N GLY A 126 -11.35 27.17 -14.79
CA GLY A 126 -11.22 26.92 -13.34
C GLY A 126 -10.07 25.99 -12.93
N GLY A 127 -9.05 25.82 -13.78
CA GLY A 127 -7.93 24.89 -13.56
C GLY A 127 -8.23 23.46 -14.01
N SER A 128 -7.76 22.46 -13.28
CA SER A 128 -8.13 21.05 -13.51
C SER A 128 -9.49 20.69 -12.91
N TYR A 129 -10.32 19.97 -13.67
CA TYR A 129 -11.49 19.25 -13.16
C TYR A 129 -11.24 17.73 -13.23
N ASP A 130 -12.02 16.94 -12.48
CA ASP A 130 -11.95 15.47 -12.50
C ASP A 130 -12.91 14.91 -13.56
N SER A 131 -14.17 15.35 -13.51
CA SER A 131 -15.17 15.09 -14.54
C SER A 131 -16.15 16.25 -14.70
N PHE A 132 -17.10 16.09 -15.62
CA PHE A 132 -18.23 16.98 -15.80
C PHE A 132 -19.50 16.16 -15.95
N HIS A 133 -20.65 16.74 -15.61
CA HIS A 133 -21.95 16.11 -15.71
C HIS A 133 -22.83 16.92 -16.64
N GLY A 134 -23.66 16.24 -17.42
CA GLY A 134 -24.51 16.88 -18.41
C GLY A 134 -25.80 16.13 -18.69
N PHE A 135 -26.88 16.86 -18.96
CA PHE A 135 -28.09 16.33 -19.58
C PHE A 135 -28.77 17.41 -20.42
N SER A 136 -29.65 16.99 -21.34
CA SER A 136 -30.57 17.90 -22.03
C SER A 136 -32.00 17.67 -21.60
N ARG A 137 -32.79 18.74 -21.64
CA ARG A 137 -34.24 18.72 -21.37
C ARG A 137 -34.91 19.87 -22.12
N GLU A 138 -36.08 19.60 -22.66
CA GLU A 138 -36.95 20.67 -23.18
C GLU A 138 -37.55 21.47 -22.02
N VAL A 139 -37.35 22.79 -22.04
CA VAL A 139 -37.88 23.74 -21.04
C VAL A 139 -38.58 24.85 -21.80
N ASN A 140 -39.90 24.99 -21.59
CA ASN A 140 -40.72 26.00 -22.27
C ASN A 140 -40.60 25.97 -23.81
N GLY A 141 -40.46 24.79 -24.41
CA GLY A 141 -40.30 24.61 -25.85
C GLY A 141 -38.92 24.99 -26.41
N ARG A 142 -37.92 25.22 -25.54
CA ARG A 142 -36.51 25.38 -25.89
C ARG A 142 -35.73 24.18 -25.39
N ASN A 143 -34.85 23.64 -26.23
CA ASN A 143 -33.95 22.56 -25.84
C ASN A 143 -32.77 23.15 -25.06
N ALA A 144 -32.73 22.87 -23.76
CA ALA A 144 -31.69 23.34 -22.86
C ALA A 144 -30.74 22.20 -22.50
N VAL A 145 -29.44 22.51 -22.47
CA VAL A 145 -28.41 21.65 -21.88
C VAL A 145 -28.03 22.21 -20.53
N PHE A 146 -27.96 21.35 -19.51
CA PHE A 146 -27.47 21.69 -18.17
C PHE A 146 -26.17 20.93 -17.94
N LEU A 147 -25.17 21.60 -17.37
CA LEU A 147 -23.90 20.97 -17.00
C LEU A 147 -23.27 21.56 -15.74
N TYR A 148 -22.38 20.82 -15.12
CA TYR A 148 -21.42 21.34 -14.13
C TYR A 148 -20.15 20.47 -14.11
N PHE A 149 -19.10 20.99 -13.49
CA PHE A 149 -17.83 20.29 -13.31
C PHE A 149 -17.66 19.85 -11.87
N ASP A 150 -16.98 18.72 -11.65
CA ASP A 150 -16.51 18.32 -10.35
C ASP A 150 -14.98 18.22 -10.31
N ARG A 151 -14.44 18.16 -9.11
CA ARG A 151 -13.03 17.94 -8.87
C ARG A 151 -12.85 16.98 -7.71
N THR A 152 -11.69 16.36 -7.68
CA THR A 152 -11.24 15.50 -6.60
C THR A 152 -9.97 16.11 -5.99
N LEU A 153 -9.59 15.71 -4.77
CA LEU A 153 -8.29 16.15 -4.22
C LEU A 153 -7.13 15.67 -5.11
N ARG A 154 -7.36 14.60 -5.86
CA ARG A 154 -6.43 14.08 -6.86
C ARG A 154 -6.34 14.99 -8.08
N SER A 155 -7.43 15.51 -8.61
CA SER A 155 -7.37 16.44 -9.75
C SER A 155 -6.63 17.72 -9.37
N ASP A 156 -6.86 18.27 -8.18
CA ASP A 156 -6.21 19.50 -7.68
C ASP A 156 -4.67 19.44 -7.60
N VAL A 157 -4.06 18.25 -7.54
CA VAL A 157 -2.59 18.07 -7.51
C VAL A 157 -1.98 17.72 -8.86
N MET A 158 -2.82 17.50 -9.88
CA MET A 158 -2.38 17.24 -11.25
C MET A 158 -2.09 18.58 -11.96
N PRO A 159 -1.24 18.58 -12.99
CA PRO A 159 -1.04 19.78 -13.80
C PRO A 159 -2.37 20.22 -14.44
N ASP A 160 -2.59 21.52 -14.51
CA ASP A 160 -3.74 22.10 -15.20
C ASP A 160 -3.80 21.60 -16.64
N ARG A 161 -5.00 21.21 -17.05
CA ARG A 161 -5.33 20.85 -18.42
C ARG A 161 -6.30 21.89 -18.95
N GLU A 162 -6.13 22.29 -20.21
CA GLU A 162 -7.11 23.15 -20.88
C GLU A 162 -8.43 22.39 -20.94
N GLY A 163 -9.44 22.86 -20.22
CA GLY A 163 -10.76 22.25 -20.21
C GLY A 163 -11.57 22.73 -21.40
N HIS A 164 -11.87 21.83 -22.34
CA HIS A 164 -12.65 22.14 -23.53
C HIS A 164 -13.73 21.08 -23.74
N LEU A 165 -14.98 21.52 -23.77
CA LEU A 165 -16.15 20.70 -24.03
C LEU A 165 -16.77 21.14 -25.36
N CYS A 166 -17.32 20.18 -26.10
CA CYS A 166 -18.07 20.43 -27.33
C CYS A 166 -19.50 19.91 -27.17
N ILE A 167 -20.47 20.71 -27.62
CA ILE A 167 -21.86 20.28 -27.82
C ILE A 167 -22.15 20.29 -29.32
N GLY A 168 -22.33 19.11 -29.90
CA GLY A 168 -22.58 18.97 -31.32
C GLY A 168 -22.99 17.56 -31.69
N ASN A 169 -23.73 17.41 -32.80
CA ASN A 169 -24.19 16.11 -33.30
C ASN A 169 -25.00 15.27 -32.28
N GLY A 170 -25.65 15.92 -31.31
CA GLY A 170 -26.39 15.26 -30.22
C GLY A 170 -25.51 14.71 -29.10
N LEU A 171 -24.26 15.18 -29.00
CA LEU A 171 -23.31 14.79 -27.97
C LEU A 171 -22.82 16.02 -27.22
N LEU A 172 -22.59 15.84 -25.92
CA LEU A 172 -21.83 16.73 -25.06
C LEU A 172 -20.60 15.94 -24.56
N THR A 173 -19.39 16.38 -24.89
CA THR A 173 -18.16 15.66 -24.56
C THR A 173 -16.94 16.55 -24.47
N ASP A 174 -15.98 16.16 -23.64
CA ASP A 174 -14.61 16.69 -23.60
C ASP A 174 -13.58 15.73 -24.22
N PHE A 175 -14.04 14.64 -24.85
CA PHE A 175 -13.25 13.54 -25.44
C PHE A 175 -12.34 12.75 -24.49
N GLU A 176 -12.21 13.16 -23.22
CA GLU A 176 -11.30 12.54 -22.25
C GLU A 176 -12.03 11.87 -21.09
N THR A 177 -13.01 12.56 -20.48
CA THR A 177 -13.59 12.14 -19.20
C THR A 177 -14.98 11.54 -19.38
N ALA A 178 -15.86 12.20 -20.14
CA ALA A 178 -17.26 11.79 -20.25
C ALA A 178 -17.89 12.14 -21.60
N THR A 179 -18.99 11.46 -21.91
CA THR A 179 -19.83 11.76 -23.08
C THR A 179 -21.29 11.55 -22.70
N TYR A 180 -22.10 12.58 -22.90
CA TYR A 180 -23.53 12.56 -22.65
C TYR A 180 -24.30 12.73 -23.96
N GLN A 181 -25.43 12.02 -24.07
CA GLN A 181 -26.39 12.26 -25.15
C GLN A 181 -27.19 13.51 -24.83
N VAL A 182 -27.31 14.41 -25.80
CA VAL A 182 -28.08 15.64 -25.70
C VAL A 182 -28.89 15.86 -26.99
N ASP A 183 -29.85 16.76 -26.94
CA ASP A 183 -30.61 17.16 -28.11
C ASP A 183 -29.71 17.73 -29.21
N ARG A 184 -30.01 17.39 -30.47
CA ARG A 184 -29.23 17.85 -31.63
C ARG A 184 -29.36 19.36 -31.84
N GLN A 185 -30.53 19.89 -31.55
CA GLN A 185 -30.78 21.32 -31.58
C GLN A 185 -30.75 21.80 -30.14
N VAL A 186 -29.78 22.65 -29.83
CA VAL A 186 -29.62 23.28 -28.51
C VAL A 186 -29.90 24.77 -28.67
N ASP A 187 -30.81 25.26 -27.85
CA ASP A 187 -31.24 26.66 -27.83
C ASP A 187 -30.62 27.43 -26.66
N ALA A 188 -30.21 26.73 -25.59
CA ALA A 188 -29.53 27.32 -24.44
C ALA A 188 -28.64 26.31 -23.70
N VAL A 189 -27.57 26.79 -23.08
CA VAL A 189 -26.68 26.02 -22.21
C VAL A 189 -26.61 26.70 -20.85
N TYR A 190 -26.83 25.94 -19.79
CA TYR A 190 -26.82 26.41 -18.41
C TYR A 190 -25.78 25.67 -17.57
N TYR A 191 -25.17 26.40 -16.65
CA TYR A 191 -24.42 25.84 -15.55
C TYR A 191 -25.34 25.60 -14.35
N LEU A 192 -25.39 24.38 -13.84
CA LEU A 192 -26.21 24.03 -12.68
C LEU A 192 -25.58 22.90 -11.88
N VAL A 193 -25.21 23.17 -10.63
CA VAL A 193 -24.80 22.13 -9.70
C VAL A 193 -26.04 21.42 -9.16
N GLY A 194 -26.07 20.09 -9.21
CA GLY A 194 -27.17 19.31 -8.65
C GLY A 194 -27.03 17.81 -8.86
N ASP A 195 -28.06 17.05 -8.50
CA ASP A 195 -28.11 15.60 -8.71
C ASP A 195 -28.64 15.27 -10.12
N TYR A 196 -27.72 14.94 -11.03
CA TYR A 196 -28.03 14.70 -12.43
C TYR A 196 -28.66 13.32 -12.69
N LEU A 197 -28.79 12.48 -11.64
CA LEU A 197 -29.58 11.25 -11.71
C LEU A 197 -31.06 11.52 -11.47
N GLU A 198 -31.39 12.52 -10.65
CA GLU A 198 -32.77 12.85 -10.28
C GLU A 198 -33.34 14.00 -11.13
N LEU A 199 -32.55 15.04 -11.40
CA LEU A 199 -32.98 16.26 -12.11
C LEU A 199 -33.72 15.99 -13.44
N PRO A 200 -33.25 15.08 -14.32
CA PRO A 200 -33.94 14.82 -15.59
C PRO A 200 -35.35 14.23 -15.40
N GLY A 201 -35.58 13.53 -14.29
CA GLY A 201 -36.84 12.85 -13.98
C GLY A 201 -37.87 13.70 -13.21
N LEU A 202 -37.49 14.90 -12.74
CA LEU A 202 -38.37 15.75 -11.95
C LEU A 202 -39.60 16.25 -12.74
N ALA A 203 -40.73 16.41 -12.04
CA ALA A 203 -41.90 17.06 -12.61
C ALA A 203 -41.59 18.52 -12.98
N GLN A 204 -42.32 19.08 -13.95
CA GLN A 204 -42.00 20.41 -14.50
C GLN A 204 -41.87 21.51 -13.44
N ALA A 205 -42.81 21.61 -12.50
CA ALA A 205 -42.77 22.63 -11.45
C ALA A 205 -41.60 22.45 -10.46
N GLU A 206 -41.25 21.21 -10.15
CA GLU A 206 -40.11 20.89 -9.26
C GLU A 206 -38.79 21.19 -9.97
N PHE A 207 -38.71 20.87 -11.26
CA PHE A 207 -37.56 21.19 -12.09
C PHE A 207 -37.34 22.70 -12.19
N GLU A 208 -38.38 23.48 -12.47
CA GLU A 208 -38.32 24.95 -12.52
C GLU A 208 -37.81 25.55 -11.21
N GLN A 209 -38.20 24.97 -10.06
CA GLN A 209 -37.69 25.37 -8.76
C GLN A 209 -36.22 24.96 -8.57
N ALA A 210 -35.84 23.76 -9.02
CA ALA A 210 -34.48 23.23 -8.88
C ALA A 210 -33.45 23.97 -9.76
N VAL A 211 -33.87 24.50 -10.90
CA VAL A 211 -33.01 25.25 -11.83
C VAL A 211 -33.05 26.76 -11.60
N ALA A 212 -33.67 27.24 -10.51
CA ALA A 212 -33.78 28.67 -10.22
C ALA A 212 -32.42 29.37 -10.11
N ASP A 213 -31.39 28.65 -9.65
CA ASP A 213 -30.02 29.14 -9.51
C ASP A 213 -29.12 28.77 -10.73
N ALA A 214 -29.71 28.27 -11.82
CA ALA A 214 -28.96 27.94 -13.02
C ALA A 214 -28.41 29.19 -13.70
N VAL A 215 -27.15 29.15 -14.12
CA VAL A 215 -26.48 30.28 -14.78
C VAL A 215 -26.45 30.05 -16.28
N LEU A 216 -26.95 31.01 -17.05
CA LEU A 216 -26.91 30.96 -18.51
C LEU A 216 -25.47 31.14 -19.01
N LEU A 217 -24.97 30.15 -19.76
CA LEU A 217 -23.64 30.20 -20.40
C LEU A 217 -23.73 30.63 -21.86
N TRP A 218 -24.79 30.21 -22.54
CA TRP A 218 -24.98 30.42 -23.97
C TRP A 218 -26.46 30.34 -24.35
N GLU A 219 -26.88 31.14 -25.32
CA GLU A 219 -28.19 31.03 -25.96
C GLU A 219 -28.12 31.35 -27.46
N ARG A 220 -29.02 30.71 -28.21
CA ARG A 220 -29.23 30.92 -29.65
C ARG A 220 -30.15 32.11 -29.94
#